data_AF-A0A4Y2A7K5-F1
#
_entry.id   AF-A0A4Y2A7K5-F1
#
_cell.length_a   1.000
_cell.length_b   1.000
_cell.length_c   1.000
_cell.angle_alpha   90.00
_cell.angle_beta   90.00
_cell.angle_gamma   90.00
#
_symmetry.space_group_name_H-M   'P 1'
#
loop_
_entity.id
_entity.type
_entity.pdbx_description
1 polymer ?
#
loop_
_entity_poly.entity_id
_entity_poly.type
_entity_poly.pdbx_seq_one_letter_code
_entity_poly.pdbx_strand_id
1 'polypeptide(L)'
;MGPLKQLPFSGQSSVNNFDTFFIIKRISEKDDNFSSVSPFLVKNAITGSIGTVTSINLMRSSDLLVEVASRKQAHQILNLFNFFNFFNSLSTIPISVQPHVTLNTSKGVITCGRLLNLTNEEIAHELGGQGVKDVRRINIRRDGELMPTKHFILTFSTLRLPGYIKAGYVRCSVRPYIPNPLRCFKCQRFGHYKTNCRGTLTCARCAVAGHESTKCTAVERCVNCQGKHTSFSRPCPKWKVEKEIVATKFKNNISFPEAR
;
A
#
# COMPACT_ATOMS: atom_id res chain seq x y z
N MET A 1 -16.14 30.10 40.25
CA MET A 1 -16.41 28.96 39.36
C MET A 1 -16.68 29.53 37.98
N GLY A 2 -15.76 29.35 37.03
CA GLY A 2 -15.91 29.91 35.68
C GLY A 2 -16.90 29.08 34.85
N PRO A 3 -17.56 29.69 33.84
CA PRO A 3 -18.52 28.98 33.02
C PRO A 3 -17.84 27.84 32.24
N LEU A 4 -18.46 26.67 32.28
CA LEU A 4 -18.08 25.49 31.49
C LEU A 4 -18.12 25.85 30.00
N LYS A 5 -16.94 25.92 29.37
CA LYS A 5 -16.85 25.95 27.90
C LYS A 5 -17.44 24.66 27.37
N GLN A 6 -18.60 24.74 26.71
CA GLN A 6 -19.10 23.67 25.85
C GLN A 6 -18.09 23.45 24.72
N LEU A 7 -17.32 22.37 24.82
CA LEU A 7 -16.55 21.86 23.70
C LEU A 7 -17.55 21.32 22.66
N PRO A 8 -17.43 21.66 21.37
CA PRO A 8 -18.33 21.13 20.36
C PRO A 8 -18.20 19.61 20.29
N PHE A 9 -19.34 18.92 20.46
CA PHE A 9 -19.46 17.46 20.51
C PHE A 9 -19.34 16.77 19.14
N SER A 10 -19.00 17.48 18.07
CA SER A 10 -18.84 16.92 16.73
C SER A 10 -17.39 17.00 16.27
N GLY A 11 -16.58 16.02 16.66
CA GLY A 11 -15.25 15.78 16.09
C GLY A 11 -15.25 15.26 14.64
N GLN A 12 -16.30 15.53 13.86
CA GLN A 12 -16.27 15.32 12.42
C GLN A 12 -15.58 16.52 11.79
N SER A 13 -14.24 16.52 11.83
CA SER A 13 -13.50 17.19 10.77
C SER A 13 -13.88 16.46 9.47
N SER A 14 -14.81 17.04 8.70
CA SER A 14 -15.11 16.60 7.34
C SER A 14 -13.88 16.88 6.48
N VAL A 15 -12.88 16.02 6.59
CA VAL A 15 -11.79 15.99 5.62
C VAL A 15 -12.48 15.57 4.32
N ASN A 16 -12.59 16.51 3.39
CA ASN A 16 -13.07 16.25 2.03
C ASN A 16 -12.14 15.21 1.40
N ASN A 17 -12.42 13.93 1.60
CA ASN A 17 -11.66 12.85 1.00
C ASN A 17 -12.04 12.75 -0.46
N PHE A 18 -11.05 12.91 -1.32
CA PHE A 18 -11.10 12.50 -2.71
C PHE A 18 -9.90 11.60 -2.97
N ASP A 19 -10.05 10.66 -3.90
CA ASP A 19 -8.94 9.86 -4.36
C ASP A 19 -7.88 10.77 -4.98
N THR A 20 -6.64 10.62 -4.56
CA THR A 20 -5.52 11.48 -4.96
C THR A 20 -4.66 10.81 -6.03
N PHE A 21 -4.54 9.49 -5.96
CA PHE A 21 -3.74 8.68 -6.88
C PHE A 21 -4.66 7.91 -7.82
N PHE A 22 -4.40 7.98 -9.13
CA PHE A 22 -5.14 7.27 -10.16
C PHE A 22 -4.19 6.49 -11.06
N ILE A 23 -4.65 5.34 -11.54
CA ILE A 23 -3.97 4.56 -12.57
C ILE A 23 -4.70 4.80 -13.88
N ILE A 24 -3.95 5.18 -14.91
CA ILE A 24 -4.42 5.22 -16.30
C ILE A 24 -3.78 4.05 -17.03
N LYS A 25 -4.63 3.16 -17.54
CA LYS A 25 -4.24 2.00 -18.35
C LYS A 25 -4.65 2.21 -19.78
N ARG A 26 -3.85 1.71 -20.71
CA ARG A 26 -4.26 1.65 -22.12
C ARG A 26 -5.17 0.43 -22.32
N ILE A 27 -6.24 0.60 -23.06
CA ILE A 27 -7.06 -0.49 -23.57
C ILE A 27 -6.54 -0.80 -24.97
N SER A 28 -6.16 -2.03 -25.25
CA SER A 28 -5.73 -2.44 -26.59
C SER A 28 -5.96 -3.93 -26.75
N GLU A 29 -6.37 -4.34 -27.95
CA GLU A 29 -6.45 -5.75 -28.33
C GLU A 29 -5.05 -6.40 -28.43
N LYS A 30 -4.00 -5.58 -28.62
CA LYS A 30 -2.62 -6.03 -28.81
C LYS A 30 -1.74 -5.89 -27.55
N ASP A 31 -2.35 -5.66 -26.39
CA ASP A 31 -1.66 -5.41 -25.11
C ASP A 31 -0.66 -4.23 -25.17
N ASP A 32 -0.97 -3.23 -26.00
CA ASP A 32 -0.19 -2.00 -26.06
C ASP A 32 -0.24 -1.24 -24.73
N ASN A 33 0.85 -0.57 -24.38
CA ASN A 33 0.97 0.20 -23.14
C ASN A 33 1.58 1.59 -23.39
N PHE A 34 1.83 2.36 -22.33
CA PHE A 34 2.35 3.73 -22.45
C PHE A 34 3.87 3.81 -22.66
N SER A 35 4.60 2.70 -22.63
CA SER A 35 6.06 2.73 -22.87
C SER A 35 6.44 3.14 -24.29
N SER A 36 5.55 2.92 -25.26
CA SER A 36 5.71 3.32 -26.66
C SER A 36 5.12 4.70 -26.98
N VAL A 37 4.47 5.35 -26.02
CA VAL A 37 3.81 6.65 -26.22
C VAL A 37 4.74 7.76 -25.78
N SER A 38 4.82 8.83 -26.57
CA SER A 38 5.65 9.99 -26.23
C SER A 38 5.26 10.60 -24.87
N PRO A 39 6.21 10.78 -23.93
CA PRO A 39 5.94 11.41 -22.64
C PRO A 39 5.37 12.83 -22.74
N PHE A 40 5.75 13.57 -23.80
CA PHE A 40 5.23 14.92 -24.05
C PHE A 40 3.75 14.90 -24.46
N LEU A 41 3.35 13.91 -25.28
CA LEU A 41 1.95 13.73 -25.66
C LEU A 41 1.10 13.41 -24.42
N VAL A 42 1.58 12.49 -23.58
CA VAL A 42 0.90 12.15 -22.32
C VAL A 42 0.74 13.37 -21.43
N LYS A 43 1.82 14.12 -21.20
CA LYS A 43 1.80 15.33 -20.37
C LYS A 43 0.83 16.38 -20.91
N ASN A 44 0.89 16.68 -22.21
CA ASN A 44 0.05 17.70 -22.84
C ASN A 44 -1.42 17.28 -22.82
N ALA A 45 -1.73 16.01 -23.09
CA ALA A 45 -3.10 15.50 -23.06
C ALA A 45 -3.72 15.60 -21.65
N ILE A 46 -2.98 15.18 -20.62
CA ILE A 46 -3.44 15.27 -19.23
C ILE A 46 -3.58 16.74 -18.82
N THR A 47 -2.57 17.58 -19.11
CA THR A 47 -2.58 19.01 -18.74
C THR A 47 -3.71 19.76 -19.43
N GLY A 48 -3.95 19.48 -20.72
CA GLY A 48 -5.05 20.10 -21.47
C GLY A 48 -6.44 19.69 -20.96
N SER A 49 -6.57 18.50 -20.37
CA SER A 49 -7.86 17.97 -19.93
C SER A 49 -8.21 18.32 -18.48
N ILE A 50 -7.24 18.22 -17.57
CA ILE A 50 -7.46 18.41 -16.11
C ILE A 50 -6.53 19.44 -15.48
N GLY A 51 -5.78 20.19 -16.28
CA GLY A 51 -4.79 21.16 -15.81
C GLY A 51 -3.51 20.50 -15.27
N THR A 52 -2.63 21.32 -14.70
CA THR A 52 -1.38 20.85 -14.10
C THR A 52 -1.66 19.98 -12.87
N VAL A 53 -1.24 18.72 -12.94
CA VAL A 53 -1.31 17.74 -11.85
C VAL A 53 -0.02 17.71 -11.04
N THR A 54 -0.05 17.11 -9.83
CA THR A 54 1.12 17.03 -8.94
C THR A 54 2.23 16.19 -9.55
N SER A 55 1.89 15.00 -10.06
CA SER A 55 2.87 14.12 -10.70
C SER A 55 2.24 13.17 -11.72
N ILE A 56 3.04 12.78 -12.71
CA ILE A 56 2.72 11.74 -13.71
C ILE A 56 3.94 10.83 -13.79
N ASN A 57 3.77 9.56 -13.46
CA ASN A 57 4.87 8.59 -13.40
C ASN A 57 4.51 7.33 -14.18
N LEU A 58 5.42 6.85 -15.04
CA LEU A 58 5.28 5.55 -15.69
C LEU A 58 5.63 4.44 -14.70
N MET A 59 4.68 3.55 -14.43
CA MET A 59 4.86 2.40 -13.53
C MET A 59 5.63 1.28 -14.23
N ARG A 60 6.15 0.33 -13.45
CA ARG A 60 6.79 -0.90 -14.00
C ARG A 60 5.82 -1.79 -14.79
N SER A 61 4.52 -1.65 -14.59
CA SER A 61 3.48 -2.29 -15.40
C SER A 61 3.26 -1.59 -16.74
N SER A 62 3.99 -0.51 -17.03
CA SER A 62 3.80 0.36 -18.19
C SER A 62 2.46 1.11 -18.21
N ASP A 63 1.76 1.14 -17.06
CA ASP A 63 0.62 2.02 -16.80
C ASP A 63 1.10 3.38 -16.28
N LEU A 64 0.26 4.41 -16.34
CA LEU A 64 0.55 5.71 -15.75
C LEU A 64 -0.05 5.83 -14.36
N LEU A 65 0.75 6.29 -13.40
CA LEU A 65 0.31 6.76 -12.10
C LEU A 65 0.20 8.29 -12.13
N VAL A 66 -0.98 8.81 -11.86
CA VAL A 66 -1.25 10.26 -11.81
C VAL A 66 -1.66 10.66 -10.39
N GLU A 67 -1.03 11.71 -9.88
CA GLU A 67 -1.35 12.33 -8.60
C GLU A 67 -2.02 13.69 -8.83
N VAL A 68 -3.25 13.84 -8.35
CA VAL A 68 -4.03 15.09 -8.48
C VAL A 68 -3.94 15.94 -7.23
N ALA A 69 -4.02 17.27 -7.39
CA ALA A 69 -3.92 18.21 -6.27
C ALA A 69 -5.27 18.62 -5.67
N SER A 70 -6.38 18.37 -6.38
CA SER A 70 -7.70 18.88 -5.98
C SER A 70 -8.85 17.92 -6.28
N ARG A 71 -9.95 18.09 -5.52
CA ARG A 71 -11.21 17.37 -5.74
C ARG A 71 -11.77 17.59 -7.15
N LYS A 72 -11.60 18.80 -7.71
CA LYS A 72 -12.03 19.11 -9.08
C LYS A 72 -11.30 18.22 -10.09
N GLN A 73 -9.98 18.11 -9.96
CA GLN A 73 -9.16 17.23 -10.79
C GLN A 73 -9.51 15.76 -10.60
N ALA A 74 -9.72 15.31 -9.35
CA ALA A 74 -10.12 13.93 -9.04
C ALA A 74 -11.47 13.54 -9.69
N HIS A 75 -12.40 14.48 -9.81
CA HIS A 75 -13.65 14.23 -10.53
C HIS A 75 -13.45 14.25 -12.05
N GLN A 76 -12.67 15.20 -12.56
CA GLN A 76 -12.40 15.33 -14.00
C GLN A 76 -11.58 14.15 -14.55
N ILE A 77 -10.62 13.62 -13.78
CA ILE A 77 -9.73 12.53 -14.22
C ILE A 77 -10.50 11.23 -14.46
N LEU A 78 -11.56 10.95 -13.69
CA LEU A 78 -12.43 9.80 -13.91
C LEU A 78 -13.25 9.91 -15.20
N ASN A 79 -13.52 11.14 -15.65
CA ASN A 79 -14.22 11.42 -16.90
C ASN A 79 -13.29 11.47 -18.13
N LEU A 80 -11.97 11.26 -17.95
CA LEU A 80 -10.99 11.25 -19.05
C LEU A 80 -11.21 10.13 -20.07
N PHE A 81 -11.99 9.09 -19.72
CA PHE A 81 -12.33 7.98 -20.61
C PHE A 81 -12.83 8.45 -21.99
N ASN A 82 -13.45 9.63 -22.06
CA ASN A 82 -14.02 10.17 -23.29
C ASN A 82 -13.10 11.14 -24.09
N PHE A 83 -11.96 11.58 -23.54
CA PHE A 83 -11.28 12.81 -24.02
C PHE A 83 -9.91 12.65 -24.69
N PHE A 84 -9.33 11.45 -24.77
CA PHE A 84 -8.21 11.18 -25.71
C PHE A 84 -8.64 11.25 -27.20
N ASN A 85 -9.85 11.75 -27.47
CA ASN A 85 -10.40 12.06 -28.78
C ASN A 85 -9.99 13.43 -29.34
N PHE A 86 -9.31 14.31 -28.58
CA PHE A 86 -9.28 15.74 -28.93
C PHE A 86 -7.95 16.36 -29.38
N PHE A 87 -6.86 15.62 -29.61
CA PHE A 87 -5.66 16.24 -30.21
C PHE A 87 -5.08 15.40 -31.35
N ASN A 88 -5.46 15.83 -32.56
CA ASN A 88 -4.86 15.54 -33.87
C ASN A 88 -5.08 14.13 -34.44
N SER A 89 -6.24 13.96 -35.10
CA SER A 89 -6.52 13.16 -36.32
C SER A 89 -5.81 11.83 -36.65
N LEU A 90 -5.03 11.17 -35.78
CA LEU A 90 -4.27 9.99 -36.19
C LEU A 90 -4.20 8.83 -35.18
N SER A 91 -4.71 8.95 -33.94
CA SER A 91 -5.06 7.78 -33.10
C SER A 91 -5.68 8.19 -31.76
N THR A 92 -6.96 7.87 -31.55
CA THR A 92 -7.54 7.83 -30.19
C THR A 92 -6.92 6.64 -29.47
N ILE A 93 -6.16 6.88 -28.41
CA ILE A 93 -5.70 5.79 -27.53
C ILE A 93 -6.82 5.54 -26.52
N PRO A 94 -7.55 4.42 -26.59
CA PRO A 94 -8.56 4.14 -25.59
C PRO A 94 -7.86 3.81 -24.27
N ILE A 95 -8.40 4.36 -23.18
CA ILE A 95 -7.81 4.27 -21.84
C ILE A 95 -8.87 3.86 -20.82
N SER A 96 -8.43 3.29 -19.71
CA SER A 96 -9.24 3.12 -18.50
C SER A 96 -8.59 3.90 -17.36
N VAL A 97 -9.40 4.58 -16.56
CA VAL A 97 -8.95 5.32 -15.38
C VAL A 97 -9.61 4.75 -14.15
N GLN A 98 -8.81 4.44 -13.14
CA GLN A 98 -9.31 3.93 -11.86
C GLN A 98 -8.50 4.49 -10.69
N PRO A 99 -9.12 4.74 -9.52
CA PRO A 99 -8.38 5.07 -8.31
C PRO A 99 -7.34 4.00 -7.96
N HIS A 100 -6.18 4.42 -7.49
CA HIS A 100 -5.13 3.50 -7.07
C HIS A 100 -5.50 2.85 -5.73
N VAL A 101 -5.73 1.54 -5.74
CA VAL A 101 -6.30 0.78 -4.62
C VAL A 101 -5.53 0.87 -3.29
N THR A 102 -4.19 0.96 -3.31
CA THR A 102 -3.38 1.06 -2.08
C THR A 102 -2.86 2.45 -1.76
N LEU A 103 -2.49 3.26 -2.77
CA LEU A 103 -1.96 4.61 -2.55
C LEU A 103 -3.01 5.57 -1.99
N ASN A 104 -4.31 5.36 -2.25
CA ASN A 104 -5.40 6.11 -1.61
C ASN A 104 -5.83 5.56 -0.24
N THR A 105 -5.02 4.70 0.38
CA THR A 105 -5.36 4.10 1.68
C THR A 105 -4.23 4.27 2.68
N SER A 106 -4.60 4.39 3.95
CA SER A 106 -3.65 4.32 5.07
C SER A 106 -3.95 3.09 5.92
N LYS A 107 -2.94 2.58 6.62
CA LYS A 107 -3.10 1.40 7.49
C LYS A 107 -2.65 1.70 8.91
N GLY A 108 -3.52 1.38 9.86
CA GLY A 108 -3.28 1.55 11.28
C GLY A 108 -3.40 0.24 12.05
N VAL A 109 -2.82 0.20 13.24
CA VAL A 109 -2.95 -0.90 14.20
C VAL A 109 -3.64 -0.39 15.45
N ILE A 110 -4.71 -1.06 15.84
CA ILE A 110 -5.34 -0.90 17.15
C ILE A 110 -5.08 -2.14 18.02
N THR A 111 -5.10 -1.93 19.34
CA THR A 111 -5.09 -3.02 20.33
C THR A 111 -6.38 -2.92 21.12
N CYS A 112 -7.28 -3.89 20.99
CA CYS A 112 -8.54 -3.90 21.73
C CYS A 112 -8.96 -5.33 22.09
N GLY A 113 -8.88 -5.68 23.37
CA GLY A 113 -9.29 -7.00 23.86
C GLY A 113 -10.79 -7.25 23.77
N ARG A 114 -11.62 -6.20 23.79
CA ARG A 114 -13.09 -6.32 23.71
C ARG A 114 -13.59 -6.74 22.34
N LEU A 115 -12.76 -6.63 21.30
CA LEU A 115 -13.08 -7.10 19.94
C LEU A 115 -12.59 -8.53 19.68
N LEU A 116 -12.01 -9.20 20.69
CA LEU A 116 -11.34 -10.50 20.49
C LEU A 116 -12.30 -11.57 19.95
N ASN A 117 -13.57 -11.54 20.32
CA ASN A 117 -14.54 -12.57 19.92
C ASN A 117 -15.39 -12.19 18.69
N LEU A 118 -15.17 -11.00 18.12
CA LEU A 118 -15.89 -10.54 16.94
C LEU A 118 -15.18 -10.96 15.65
N THR A 119 -15.94 -11.19 14.59
CA THR A 119 -15.38 -11.45 13.26
C THR A 119 -14.75 -10.19 12.66
N ASN A 120 -13.89 -10.33 11.65
CA ASN A 120 -13.30 -9.16 11.01
C ASN A 120 -14.37 -8.34 10.26
N GLU A 121 -15.37 -9.04 9.72
CA GLU A 121 -16.49 -8.53 8.96
C GLU A 121 -17.39 -7.65 9.84
N GLU A 122 -17.75 -8.12 11.04
CA GLU A 122 -18.50 -7.35 12.03
C GLU A 122 -17.72 -6.09 12.45
N ILE A 123 -16.43 -6.22 12.75
CA ILE A 123 -15.61 -5.05 13.13
C ILE A 123 -15.52 -4.05 11.98
N ALA A 124 -15.37 -4.52 10.74
CA ALA A 124 -15.31 -3.67 9.56
C ALA A 124 -16.63 -2.91 9.35
N HIS A 125 -17.77 -3.60 9.52
CA HIS A 125 -19.10 -2.99 9.45
C HIS A 125 -19.26 -1.87 10.48
N GLU A 126 -19.01 -2.17 11.77
CA GLU A 126 -19.19 -1.20 12.86
C GLU A 126 -18.23 -0.01 12.80
N LEU A 127 -17.03 -0.21 12.26
CA LEU A 127 -16.04 0.87 12.10
C LEU A 127 -16.14 1.59 10.76
N GLY A 128 -17.02 1.16 9.85
CA GLY A 128 -17.15 1.70 8.49
C GLY A 128 -17.48 3.20 8.48
N GLY A 129 -18.32 3.66 9.41
CA GLY A 129 -18.67 5.08 9.57
C GLY A 129 -17.48 5.98 9.96
N GLN A 130 -16.35 5.40 10.36
CA GLN A 130 -15.10 6.11 10.68
C GLN A 130 -14.04 5.95 9.56
N GLY A 131 -14.47 5.55 8.36
CA GLY A 131 -13.60 5.42 7.18
C GLY A 131 -12.77 4.14 7.13
N VAL A 132 -13.08 3.14 7.96
CA VAL A 132 -12.45 1.81 7.87
C VAL A 132 -13.05 1.03 6.70
N LYS A 133 -12.20 0.58 5.78
CA LYS A 133 -12.57 -0.18 4.58
C LYS A 133 -12.35 -1.69 4.76
N ASP A 134 -11.35 -2.07 5.52
CA ASP A 134 -10.95 -3.47 5.70
C ASP A 134 -10.31 -3.66 7.08
N VAL A 135 -10.54 -4.83 7.67
CA VAL A 135 -10.04 -5.21 8.99
C VAL A 135 -9.34 -6.56 8.89
N ARG A 136 -8.10 -6.60 9.36
CA ARG A 136 -7.34 -7.84 9.44
C ARG A 136 -6.79 -8.06 10.84
N ARG A 137 -7.25 -9.12 11.49
CA ARG A 137 -6.69 -9.59 12.76
C ARG A 137 -5.27 -10.12 12.59
N ILE A 138 -4.40 -9.76 13.52
CA ILE A 138 -3.05 -10.34 13.61
C ILE A 138 -3.17 -11.66 14.39
N ASN A 139 -2.69 -12.74 13.78
CA ASN A 139 -2.61 -14.05 14.43
C ASN A 139 -1.15 -14.36 14.80
N ILE A 140 -0.98 -15.10 15.88
CA ILE A 140 0.33 -15.60 16.33
C ILE A 140 0.31 -17.12 16.30
N ARG A 141 1.45 -17.74 16.00
CA ARG A 141 1.62 -19.17 16.19
C ARG A 141 2.22 -19.45 17.56
N ARG A 142 1.57 -20.30 18.35
CA ARG A 142 2.10 -20.86 19.61
C ARG A 142 1.89 -22.37 19.53
N ASP A 143 2.96 -23.12 19.78
CA ASP A 143 2.93 -24.60 19.77
C ASP A 143 2.34 -25.22 18.49
N GLY A 144 2.57 -24.57 17.34
CA GLY A 144 2.07 -25.01 16.03
C GLY A 144 0.66 -24.50 15.68
N GLU A 145 -0.11 -24.04 16.66
CA GLU A 145 -1.48 -23.57 16.45
C GLU A 145 -1.56 -22.06 16.17
N LEU A 146 -2.47 -21.67 15.29
CA LEU A 146 -2.69 -20.28 14.91
C LEU A 146 -3.73 -19.64 15.83
N MET A 147 -3.28 -18.78 16.73
CA MET A 147 -4.13 -18.13 17.72
C MET A 147 -4.42 -16.67 17.35
N PRO A 148 -5.69 -16.22 17.47
CA PRO A 148 -6.05 -14.82 17.28
C PRO A 148 -5.45 -13.93 18.38
N THR A 149 -5.01 -12.72 18.02
CA THR A 149 -4.61 -11.71 19.01
C THR A 149 -5.63 -10.59 19.13
N LYS A 150 -5.48 -9.76 20.17
CA LYS A 150 -6.20 -8.50 20.39
C LYS A 150 -5.75 -7.34 19.48
N HIS A 151 -4.93 -7.61 18.47
CA HIS A 151 -4.37 -6.60 17.58
C HIS A 151 -4.99 -6.70 16.19
N PHE A 152 -5.46 -5.56 15.69
CA PHE A 152 -6.16 -5.46 14.41
C PHE A 152 -5.47 -4.43 13.53
N ILE A 153 -5.27 -4.79 12.28
CA ILE A 153 -4.82 -3.88 11.23
C ILE A 153 -6.07 -3.36 10.55
N LEU A 154 -6.27 -2.05 10.62
CA LEU A 154 -7.36 -1.35 9.95
C LEU A 154 -6.80 -0.70 8.68
N THR A 155 -7.48 -0.90 7.56
CA THR A 155 -7.24 -0.17 6.32
C THR A 155 -8.28 0.94 6.21
N PHE A 156 -7.83 2.19 6.14
CA PHE A 156 -8.70 3.36 6.00
C PHE A 156 -8.75 3.84 4.54
N SER A 157 -9.88 4.40 4.12
CA SER A 157 -10.03 5.08 2.82
C SER A 157 -9.44 6.51 2.80
N THR A 158 -8.67 6.87 3.82
CA THR A 158 -8.01 8.17 3.98
C THR A 158 -6.50 8.03 3.74
N LEU A 159 -5.88 9.05 3.16
CA LEU A 159 -4.41 9.14 3.08
C LEU A 159 -3.76 9.40 4.45
N ARG A 160 -4.45 10.17 5.31
CA ARG A 160 -3.99 10.50 6.65
C ARG A 160 -4.58 9.52 7.65
N LEU A 161 -3.71 8.93 8.46
CA LEU A 161 -4.11 8.01 9.50
C LEU A 161 -4.77 8.78 10.66
N PRO A 162 -5.98 8.40 11.10
CA PRO A 162 -6.57 9.01 12.30
C PRO A 162 -5.74 8.64 13.53
N GLY A 163 -5.67 9.51 14.53
CA GLY A 163 -4.95 9.22 15.78
C GLY A 163 -5.69 8.24 16.70
N TYR A 164 -7.00 8.12 16.54
CA TYR A 164 -7.86 7.20 17.30
C TYR A 164 -9.14 6.88 16.53
N ILE A 165 -9.79 5.79 16.91
CA ILE A 165 -11.16 5.41 16.52
C ILE A 165 -11.98 5.07 17.78
N LYS A 166 -13.30 5.06 17.67
CA LYS A 166 -14.21 4.56 18.69
C LYS A 166 -14.76 3.20 18.30
N ALA A 167 -14.53 2.18 19.12
CA ALA A 167 -15.18 0.88 19.00
C ALA A 167 -16.28 0.80 20.07
N GLY A 168 -17.52 1.14 19.68
CA GLY A 168 -18.58 1.43 20.62
C GLY A 168 -18.18 2.58 21.56
N TYR A 169 -18.23 2.34 22.87
CA TYR A 169 -17.80 3.31 23.90
C TYR A 169 -16.27 3.35 24.12
N VAL A 170 -15.49 2.48 23.46
CA VAL A 170 -14.05 2.35 23.70
C VAL A 170 -13.25 3.21 22.73
N ARG A 171 -12.40 4.10 23.25
CA ARG A 171 -11.44 4.84 22.43
C ARG A 171 -10.18 4.02 22.20
N CYS A 172 -9.91 3.66 20.95
CA CYS A 172 -8.73 2.91 20.54
C CYS A 172 -7.72 3.85 19.87
N SER A 173 -6.51 3.95 20.43
CA SER A 173 -5.40 4.63 19.74
C SER A 173 -5.00 3.85 18.50
N VAL A 174 -4.82 4.58 17.40
CA VAL A 174 -4.41 4.01 16.11
C VAL A 174 -2.94 4.37 15.89
N ARG A 175 -2.10 3.35 15.71
CA ARG A 175 -0.67 3.52 15.40
C ARG A 175 -0.39 3.15 13.95
N PRO A 176 0.57 3.79 13.25
CA PRO A 176 0.92 3.39 11.89
C PRO A 176 1.28 1.91 11.78
N TYR A 177 0.71 1.22 10.79
CA TYR A 177 1.08 -0.16 10.49
C TYR A 177 2.40 -0.19 9.71
N ILE A 178 3.43 -0.81 10.31
CA ILE A 178 4.75 -0.99 9.70
C ILE A 178 4.92 -2.46 9.29
N PRO A 179 4.77 -2.81 8.00
CA PRO A 179 4.91 -4.19 7.53
C PRO A 179 6.34 -4.71 7.74
N ASN A 180 6.51 -6.03 7.67
CA ASN A 180 7.85 -6.63 7.61
C ASN A 180 8.53 -6.32 6.27
N PRO A 181 9.87 -6.31 6.22
CA PRO A 181 10.62 -6.20 4.98
C PRO A 181 10.11 -7.16 3.91
N LEU A 182 9.90 -6.62 2.70
CA LEU A 182 9.48 -7.42 1.56
C LEU A 182 10.62 -8.36 1.17
N ARG A 183 10.43 -9.66 1.39
CA ARG A 183 11.36 -10.72 0.95
C ARG A 183 10.80 -11.41 -0.28
N CYS A 184 11.62 -11.53 -1.32
CA CYS A 184 11.26 -12.28 -2.51
C CYS A 184 11.28 -13.78 -2.21
N PHE A 185 10.15 -14.47 -2.36
CA PHE A 185 10.06 -15.91 -2.11
C PHE A 185 10.77 -16.78 -3.17
N LYS A 186 11.24 -16.20 -4.28
CA LYS A 186 12.06 -16.89 -5.29
C LYS A 186 13.55 -16.84 -4.95
N CYS A 187 14.13 -15.64 -4.84
CA CYS A 187 15.58 -15.46 -4.66
C CYS A 187 16.00 -15.14 -3.20
N GLN A 188 15.04 -15.02 -2.29
CA GLN A 188 15.24 -14.74 -0.85
C GLN A 188 15.83 -13.38 -0.49
N ARG A 189 16.11 -12.53 -1.48
CA ARG A 189 16.58 -11.14 -1.27
C ARG A 189 15.44 -10.19 -0.91
N PHE A 190 15.77 -9.11 -0.22
CA PHE A 190 14.81 -8.06 0.13
C PHE A 190 14.51 -7.11 -1.06
N GLY A 191 13.39 -6.38 -0.97
CA GLY A 191 13.09 -5.22 -1.80
C GLY A 191 12.22 -5.45 -3.04
N HIS A 192 11.82 -6.69 -3.35
CA HIS A 192 10.99 -6.97 -4.53
C HIS A 192 10.07 -8.20 -4.37
N TYR A 193 8.98 -8.20 -5.13
CA TYR A 193 8.04 -9.32 -5.23
C TYR A 193 8.57 -10.42 -6.18
N LYS A 194 8.01 -11.62 -6.05
CA LYS A 194 8.34 -12.78 -6.91
C LYS A 194 8.11 -12.48 -8.40
N THR A 195 7.03 -11.78 -8.72
CA THR A 195 6.64 -11.38 -10.09
C THR A 195 7.68 -10.48 -10.77
N ASN A 196 8.41 -9.67 -10.01
CA ASN A 196 9.45 -8.77 -10.53
C ASN A 196 10.86 -9.34 -10.35
N CYS A 197 10.98 -10.62 -9.96
CA CYS A 197 12.27 -11.22 -9.62
C CYS A 197 13.00 -11.72 -10.87
N ARG A 198 14.15 -11.10 -11.16
CA ARG A 198 15.11 -11.56 -12.19
C ARG A 198 16.12 -12.59 -11.66
N GLY A 199 16.08 -12.91 -10.37
CA GLY A 199 16.96 -13.91 -9.75
C GLY A 199 16.51 -15.34 -9.99
N THR A 200 17.36 -16.29 -9.63
CA THR A 200 17.08 -17.73 -9.65
C THR A 200 16.34 -18.18 -8.39
N LEU A 201 15.79 -19.40 -8.43
CA LEU A 201 15.24 -20.05 -7.24
C LEU A 201 16.38 -20.29 -6.25
N THR A 202 16.24 -19.77 -5.03
CA THR A 202 17.24 -19.86 -3.96
C THR A 202 16.59 -20.40 -2.69
N CYS A 203 17.25 -21.37 -2.05
CA CYS A 203 16.78 -21.96 -0.82
C CYS A 203 16.83 -20.94 0.33
N ALA A 204 15.71 -20.75 1.04
CA ALA A 204 15.63 -19.84 2.18
C ALA A 204 16.47 -20.28 3.38
N ARG A 205 16.81 -21.58 3.48
CA ARG A 205 17.61 -22.14 4.57
C ARG A 205 19.11 -22.02 4.33
N CYS A 206 19.62 -22.49 3.19
CA CYS A 206 21.06 -22.59 2.92
C CYS A 206 21.61 -21.63 1.86
N ALA A 207 20.77 -20.76 1.28
CA ALA A 207 21.13 -19.80 0.23
C ALA A 207 21.68 -20.42 -1.08
N VAL A 208 21.60 -21.75 -1.26
CA VAL A 208 21.99 -22.44 -2.49
C VAL A 208 20.87 -22.35 -3.53
N ALA A 209 21.23 -22.17 -4.79
CA ALA A 209 20.28 -22.13 -5.90
C ALA A 209 19.73 -23.52 -6.25
N GLY A 210 18.54 -23.57 -6.85
CA GLY A 210 18.01 -24.78 -7.49
C GLY A 210 17.03 -25.63 -6.66
N HIS A 211 16.72 -25.26 -5.42
CA HIS A 211 15.71 -25.97 -4.61
C HIS A 211 14.99 -25.08 -3.59
N GLU A 212 13.86 -25.57 -3.07
CA GLU A 212 13.08 -24.93 -2.00
C GLU A 212 13.49 -25.38 -0.60
N SER A 213 13.18 -24.58 0.43
CA SER A 213 13.60 -24.86 1.81
C SER A 213 12.84 -25.98 2.52
N THR A 214 11.70 -26.43 1.99
CA THR A 214 10.75 -27.33 2.69
C THR A 214 11.37 -28.65 3.15
N LYS A 215 12.29 -29.21 2.37
CA LYS A 215 13.00 -30.47 2.67
C LYS A 215 14.51 -30.27 2.84
N CYS A 216 14.96 -29.03 2.97
CA CYS A 216 16.38 -28.72 3.06
C CYS A 216 16.88 -28.94 4.49
N THR A 217 17.86 -29.82 4.67
CA THR A 217 18.52 -30.09 5.96
C THR A 217 19.91 -29.47 6.07
N ALA A 218 20.41 -28.85 4.99
CA ALA A 218 21.73 -28.21 4.96
C ALA A 218 21.89 -27.11 6.02
N VAL A 219 23.15 -26.79 6.31
CA VAL A 219 23.53 -25.75 7.27
C VAL A 219 22.90 -24.41 6.87
N GLU A 220 22.38 -23.70 7.87
CA GLU A 220 21.70 -22.44 7.64
C GLU A 220 22.67 -21.36 7.17
N ARG A 221 22.30 -20.64 6.11
CA ARG A 221 23.05 -19.55 5.54
C ARG A 221 22.10 -18.52 4.94
N CYS A 222 22.31 -17.25 5.30
CA CYS A 222 21.47 -16.15 4.85
C CYS A 222 21.98 -15.59 3.52
N VAL A 223 21.11 -15.49 2.50
CA VAL A 223 21.49 -14.91 1.21
C VAL A 223 21.84 -13.41 1.30
N ASN A 224 21.31 -12.71 2.32
CA ASN A 224 21.41 -11.26 2.43
C ASN A 224 22.66 -10.81 3.21
N CYS A 225 23.05 -11.55 4.26
CA CYS A 225 24.19 -11.17 5.11
C CYS A 225 25.25 -12.27 5.27
N GLN A 226 25.07 -13.43 4.62
CA GLN A 226 25.97 -14.59 4.69
C GLN A 226 26.14 -15.20 6.10
N GLY A 227 25.30 -14.83 7.06
CA GLY A 227 25.34 -15.34 8.44
C GLY A 227 24.71 -16.73 8.60
N LYS A 228 25.03 -17.40 9.72
CA LYS A 228 24.54 -18.75 10.10
C LYS A 228 23.09 -18.74 10.60
N HIS A 229 22.17 -18.35 9.73
CA HIS A 229 20.73 -18.36 10.00
C HIS A 229 19.95 -18.36 8.68
N THR A 230 18.66 -18.73 8.72
CA THR A 230 17.79 -18.68 7.55
C THR A 230 17.57 -17.26 7.01
N SER A 231 17.28 -17.14 5.72
CA SER A 231 17.05 -15.85 5.04
C SER A 231 15.80 -15.07 5.53
N PHE A 232 14.95 -15.70 6.37
CA PHE A 232 13.79 -15.07 7.00
C PHE A 232 14.00 -14.74 8.48
N SER A 233 15.21 -14.93 9.01
CA SER A 233 15.56 -14.63 10.39
C SER A 233 15.47 -13.14 10.71
N ARG A 234 14.70 -12.77 11.75
CA ARG A 234 14.51 -11.37 12.18
C ARG A 234 15.75 -10.76 12.87
N PRO A 235 16.58 -11.53 13.59
CA PRO A 235 17.87 -11.05 14.08
C PRO A 235 18.89 -10.66 12.99
N CYS A 236 18.67 -11.02 11.72
CA CYS A 236 19.58 -10.70 10.62
C CYS A 236 19.88 -9.19 10.55
N PRO A 237 21.16 -8.76 10.46
CA PRO A 237 21.51 -7.34 10.40
C PRO A 237 20.90 -6.63 9.18
N LYS A 238 20.89 -7.29 8.01
CA LYS A 238 20.25 -6.76 6.81
C LYS A 238 18.73 -6.66 6.96
N TRP A 239 18.09 -7.58 7.70
CA TRP A 239 16.67 -7.48 7.99
C TRP A 239 16.35 -6.26 8.86
N LYS A 240 17.18 -5.96 9.88
CA LYS A 240 16.99 -4.80 10.75
C LYS A 240 17.08 -3.48 9.98
N VAL A 241 18.11 -3.34 9.13
CA VAL A 241 18.26 -2.18 8.24
C VAL A 241 17.04 -2.01 7.32
N GLU A 242 16.61 -3.09 6.66
CA GLU A 242 15.41 -3.04 5.81
C GLU A 242 14.13 -2.74 6.62
N LYS A 243 14.05 -3.16 7.88
CA LYS A 243 12.91 -2.85 8.76
C LYS A 243 12.87 -1.37 9.11
N GLU A 244 14.02 -0.74 9.32
CA GLU A 244 14.15 0.70 9.56
C GLU A 244 13.76 1.51 8.31
N ILE A 245 14.27 1.13 7.13
CA ILE A 245 13.89 1.76 5.85
C ILE A 245 12.37 1.69 5.65
N VAL A 246 11.76 0.51 5.86
CA VAL A 246 10.30 0.35 5.80
C VAL A 246 9.61 1.23 6.85
N ALA A 247 10.13 1.31 8.07
CA ALA A 247 9.57 2.17 9.11
C ALA A 247 9.59 3.64 8.70
N THR A 248 10.71 4.15 8.21
CA THR A 248 10.87 5.54 7.73
C THR A 248 9.90 5.84 6.59
N LYS A 249 9.85 4.95 5.59
CA LYS A 249 8.92 5.02 4.45
C LYS A 249 7.47 5.22 4.90
N PHE A 250 7.01 4.43 5.87
CA PHE A 250 5.61 4.47 6.33
C PHE A 250 5.33 5.57 7.36
N LYS A 251 6.31 5.96 8.17
CA LYS A 251 6.16 7.07 9.14
C LYS A 251 6.13 8.43 8.45
N ASN A 252 6.98 8.63 7.45
CA ASN A 252 7.14 9.91 6.77
C ASN A 252 6.31 10.00 5.48
N ASN A 253 5.65 8.90 5.08
CA ASN A 253 4.87 8.80 3.84
C ASN A 253 5.67 9.17 2.58
N ILE A 254 6.91 8.70 2.51
CA ILE A 254 7.83 8.93 1.39
C ILE A 254 8.00 7.67 0.54
N SER A 255 8.71 7.77 -0.57
CA SER A 255 9.06 6.64 -1.42
C SER A 255 10.15 5.75 -0.81
N PHE A 256 10.30 4.51 -1.31
CA PHE A 256 11.38 3.63 -0.87
C PHE A 256 12.78 4.16 -1.21
N PRO A 257 13.03 4.78 -2.37
CA PRO A 257 14.31 5.44 -2.65
C PRO A 257 14.65 6.55 -1.66
N GLU A 258 13.69 7.39 -1.28
CA GLU A 258 13.92 8.47 -0.31
C GLU A 258 14.15 7.97 1.12
N ALA A 259 13.64 6.79 1.45
CA ALA A 259 13.78 6.19 2.78
C ALA A 259 15.09 5.39 2.99
N ARG A 260 15.90 5.20 1.94
CA ARG A 260 17.18 4.48 1.98
C ARG A 260 18.35 5.44 2.13
#